data_AF-A0A6A6QY57-F1
#
_entry.id   AF-A0A6A6QY57-F1
#
_cell.length_a   1.000
_cell.length_b   1.000
_cell.length_c   1.000
_cell.angle_alpha   90.00
_cell.angle_beta   90.00
_cell.angle_gamma   90.00
#
_symmetry.space_group_name_H-M   'P 1'
#
loop_
_entity.id
_entity.type
_entity.pdbx_description
1 polymer ?
#
loop_
_entity_poly.entity_id
_entity_poly.type
_entity_poly.pdbx_seq_one_letter_code
_entity_poly.pdbx_strand_id
1 'polypeptide(L)'
;MNHPGVRLPRVFQCFNIGHPSYFGVKGYIVMDYIDGRCLDSCWDHLSPELQKDIAVQIAAMVHELKSVRLSSPGVISGGRSRGTWFSDYGAGLFTTKEGFEKWLNWKLALSKYFKHAEMDVSNIDYEDFVLIHGDLSPRNLTLDTDNQVWLIDWGCAGVYPAIFEAASAKHQIHFLGFAELLLPLIYNSVDGMLQLEACHFGIHRASHSLPPK
;
A
#
# COMPACT_ATOMS: atom_id res chain seq x y z
N MET A 1 15.46 -21.68 3.60
CA MET A 1 14.50 -21.61 4.72
C MET A 1 13.11 -21.66 4.11
N ASN A 2 12.25 -22.57 4.56
CA ASN A 2 10.83 -22.55 4.20
C ASN A 2 10.24 -21.29 4.83
N HIS A 3 9.94 -20.27 4.03
CA HIS A 3 9.07 -19.20 4.51
C HIS A 3 7.64 -19.72 4.37
N PRO A 4 6.91 -19.99 5.47
CA PRO A 4 5.47 -20.21 5.34
C PRO A 4 4.89 -18.95 4.69
N GLY A 5 3.87 -19.16 3.85
CA GLY A 5 3.29 -18.09 3.06
C GLY A 5 2.79 -16.92 3.89
N VAL A 6 2.27 -15.87 3.25
CA VAL A 6 1.71 -14.71 3.96
C VAL A 6 0.70 -15.18 5.02
N ARG A 7 0.99 -14.89 6.30
CA ARG A 7 0.12 -15.29 7.41
C ARG A 7 -1.04 -14.30 7.51
N LEU A 8 -2.25 -14.83 7.30
CA LEU A 8 -3.49 -14.07 7.25
C LEU A 8 -4.55 -14.76 8.12
N PRO A 9 -5.38 -14.01 8.85
CA PRO A 9 -6.56 -14.58 9.50
C PRO A 9 -7.43 -15.32 8.48
N ARG A 10 -7.89 -16.52 8.81
CA ARG A 10 -8.88 -17.20 7.97
C ARG A 10 -10.20 -16.46 8.07
N VAL A 11 -10.75 -16.06 6.94
CA VAL A 11 -12.11 -15.49 6.87
C VAL A 11 -13.14 -16.63 6.91
N PHE A 12 -14.07 -16.56 7.85
CA PHE A 12 -15.19 -17.49 7.98
C PHE A 12 -16.44 -17.01 7.25
N GLN A 13 -16.73 -15.71 7.35
CA GLN A 13 -17.94 -15.14 6.78
C GLN A 13 -17.76 -13.65 6.49
N CYS A 14 -18.38 -13.17 5.41
CA CYS A 14 -18.61 -11.75 5.18
C CYS A 14 -20.09 -11.51 4.89
N PHE A 15 -20.66 -10.45 5.44
CA PHE A 15 -22.06 -10.12 5.21
C PHE A 15 -22.34 -8.63 5.35
N ASN A 16 -23.28 -8.16 4.54
CA ASN A 16 -23.72 -6.77 4.52
C ASN A 16 -24.85 -6.57 5.54
N ILE A 17 -24.85 -5.44 6.23
CA ILE A 17 -25.85 -5.09 7.26
C ILE A 17 -26.61 -3.81 6.95
N GLY A 18 -26.40 -3.21 5.77
CA GLY A 18 -27.06 -1.99 5.35
C GLY A 18 -27.35 -1.95 3.86
N HIS A 19 -28.18 -0.99 3.47
CA HIS A 19 -28.39 -0.68 2.06
C HIS A 19 -27.16 0.01 1.48
N PRO A 20 -26.91 -0.14 0.16
CA PRO A 20 -25.90 0.63 -0.52
C PRO A 20 -26.08 2.13 -0.25
N SER A 21 -25.01 2.78 0.21
CA SER A 21 -24.93 4.23 0.39
C SER A 21 -23.94 4.83 -0.61
N TYR A 22 -23.84 6.16 -0.64
CA TYR A 22 -22.78 6.84 -1.38
C TYR A 22 -21.37 6.35 -1.01
N PHE A 23 -21.16 5.92 0.24
CA PHE A 23 -19.88 5.43 0.74
C PHE A 23 -19.68 3.91 0.55
N GLY A 24 -20.62 3.23 -0.11
CA GLY A 24 -20.64 1.79 -0.28
C GLY A 24 -21.60 1.10 0.69
N VAL A 25 -21.40 -0.20 0.88
CA VAL A 25 -22.23 -1.03 1.74
C VAL A 25 -21.52 -1.24 3.08
N LYS A 26 -22.23 -1.03 4.19
CA LYS A 26 -21.73 -1.40 5.52
C LYS A 26 -21.83 -2.92 5.68
N GLY A 27 -20.75 -3.56 6.08
CA GLY A 27 -20.69 -5.00 6.31
C GLY A 27 -19.75 -5.39 7.43
N TYR A 28 -19.77 -6.67 7.77
CA TYR A 28 -18.88 -7.32 8.72
C TYR A 28 -18.07 -8.42 8.03
N ILE A 29 -16.86 -8.63 8.53
CA ILE A 29 -16.02 -9.78 8.24
C ILE A 29 -15.80 -10.50 9.56
N VAL A 30 -16.08 -11.80 9.57
CA VAL A 30 -15.81 -12.71 10.69
C VAL A 30 -14.61 -13.55 10.27
N MET A 31 -13.54 -13.50 11.06
CA MET A 31 -12.27 -14.15 10.77
C MET A 31 -11.61 -14.64 12.05
N ASP A 32 -10.50 -15.37 11.93
CA ASP A 32 -9.68 -15.78 13.07
C ASP A 32 -9.33 -14.60 13.98
N TYR A 33 -9.38 -14.86 15.29
CA TYR A 33 -8.72 -14.01 16.26
C TYR A 33 -7.25 -14.42 16.35
N ILE A 34 -6.35 -13.48 16.10
CA ILE A 34 -4.91 -13.69 16.30
C ILE A 34 -4.59 -13.37 17.76
N ASP A 35 -4.16 -14.37 18.52
CA ASP A 35 -3.71 -14.16 19.89
C ASP A 35 -2.31 -13.52 19.90
N GLY A 36 -2.26 -12.23 20.20
CA GLY A 36 -1.04 -11.43 20.05
C GLY A 36 -1.24 -9.95 20.34
N ARG A 37 -0.23 -9.15 20.01
CA ARG A 37 -0.26 -7.69 20.15
C ARG A 37 -0.05 -7.02 18.80
N CYS A 38 -0.81 -5.96 18.53
CA CYS A 38 -0.56 -5.12 17.36
C CYS A 38 0.81 -4.45 17.50
N LEU A 39 1.58 -4.38 16.40
CA LEU A 39 2.94 -3.86 16.45
C LEU A 39 2.97 -2.37 16.81
N ASP A 40 1.95 -1.59 16.45
CA ASP A 40 1.84 -0.19 16.88
C ASP A 40 1.90 -0.01 18.41
N SER A 41 1.38 -0.97 19.16
CA SER A 41 1.33 -0.93 20.62
C SER A 41 2.62 -1.39 21.31
N CYS A 42 3.43 -2.20 20.62
CA CYS A 42 4.57 -2.88 21.25
C CYS A 42 5.92 -2.63 20.59
N TRP A 43 5.97 -2.08 19.37
CA TRP A 43 7.17 -1.95 18.54
C TRP A 43 8.37 -1.37 19.30
N ASP A 44 8.19 -0.23 19.96
CA ASP A 44 9.25 0.49 20.68
C ASP A 44 9.77 -0.25 21.93
N HIS A 45 9.03 -1.26 22.40
CA HIS A 45 9.40 -2.08 23.55
C HIS A 45 10.04 -3.42 23.14
N LEU A 46 10.10 -3.73 21.85
CA LEU A 46 10.75 -4.95 21.35
C LEU A 46 12.27 -4.78 21.34
N SER A 47 12.99 -5.89 21.45
CA SER A 47 14.44 -5.84 21.30
C SER A 47 14.82 -5.49 19.85
N PRO A 48 15.97 -4.84 19.62
CA PRO A 48 16.44 -4.55 18.26
C PRO A 48 16.58 -5.80 17.37
N GLU A 49 16.92 -6.95 17.96
CA GLU A 49 17.01 -8.23 17.26
C GLU A 49 15.63 -8.67 16.77
N LEU A 50 14.61 -8.60 17.64
CA LEU A 50 13.25 -8.98 17.29
C LEU A 50 12.64 -8.03 16.26
N GLN A 51 12.91 -6.72 16.35
CA GLN A 51 12.49 -5.75 15.33
C GLN A 51 13.06 -6.08 13.94
N LYS A 52 14.35 -6.48 13.87
CA LYS A 52 14.99 -6.92 12.62
C LYS A 52 14.35 -8.20 12.09
N ASP A 53 14.13 -9.18 12.95
CA ASP A 53 13.48 -10.44 12.56
C ASP A 53 12.06 -10.22 12.03
N ILE A 54 11.30 -9.32 12.66
CA ILE A 54 9.98 -8.89 12.19
C ILE A 54 10.06 -8.23 10.81
N ALA A 55 11.02 -7.32 10.60
CA ALA A 55 11.21 -6.68 9.30
C ALA A 55 11.52 -7.70 8.19
N VAL A 56 12.33 -8.73 8.49
CA VAL A 56 12.62 -9.84 7.57
C VAL A 56 11.36 -10.67 7.26
N GLN A 57 10.53 -10.97 8.27
CA GLN A 57 9.26 -11.67 8.06
C GLN A 57 8.32 -10.88 7.15
N ILE A 58 8.16 -9.57 7.40
CA ILE A 58 7.31 -8.70 6.60
C ILE A 58 7.85 -8.58 5.17
N ALA A 59 9.17 -8.44 5.00
CA ALA A 59 9.77 -8.40 3.68
C ALA A 59 9.50 -9.68 2.89
N ALA A 60 9.58 -10.85 3.52
CA ALA A 60 9.22 -12.12 2.88
C ALA A 60 7.75 -12.14 2.43
N MET A 61 6.82 -11.64 3.26
CA MET A 61 5.41 -11.51 2.88
C MET A 61 5.23 -10.56 1.69
N VAL A 62 5.88 -9.40 1.71
CA VAL A 62 5.82 -8.43 0.60
C VAL A 62 6.35 -9.06 -0.69
N HIS A 63 7.44 -9.82 -0.65
CA HIS A 63 7.98 -10.52 -1.81
C HIS A 63 7.02 -11.58 -2.35
N GLU A 64 6.29 -12.27 -1.47
CA GLU A 64 5.25 -13.21 -1.88
C GLU A 64 4.03 -12.53 -2.51
N LEU A 65 3.55 -11.42 -1.95
CA LEU A 65 2.51 -10.61 -2.60
C LEU A 65 2.96 -10.14 -3.99
N LYS A 66 4.21 -9.69 -4.10
CA LYS A 66 4.80 -9.25 -5.37
C LYS A 66 4.92 -10.36 -6.43
N SER A 67 4.83 -11.62 -6.03
CA SER A 67 4.80 -12.75 -6.97
C SER A 67 3.47 -12.84 -7.73
N VAL A 68 2.39 -12.25 -7.19
CA VAL A 68 1.10 -12.14 -7.86
C VAL A 68 1.14 -10.93 -8.81
N ARG A 69 1.26 -11.20 -10.11
CA ARG A 69 1.36 -10.19 -11.17
C ARG A 69 0.10 -10.17 -12.03
N LEU A 70 -0.42 -8.97 -12.31
CA LEU A 70 -1.51 -8.78 -13.27
C LEU A 70 -1.11 -7.72 -14.30
N SER A 71 -1.71 -7.79 -15.49
CA SER A 71 -1.46 -6.85 -16.58
C SER A 71 -2.19 -5.51 -16.43
N SER A 72 -3.14 -5.41 -15.52
CA SER A 72 -3.97 -4.22 -15.34
C SER A 72 -3.92 -3.73 -13.88
N PRO A 73 -3.65 -2.44 -13.64
CA PRO A 73 -3.66 -1.89 -12.30
C PRO A 73 -5.08 -1.73 -11.76
N GLY A 74 -5.22 -1.70 -10.45
CA GLY A 74 -6.48 -1.38 -9.77
C GLY A 74 -6.85 -2.36 -8.66
N VAL A 75 -8.03 -2.12 -8.08
CA VAL A 75 -8.60 -2.98 -7.05
C VAL A 75 -9.11 -4.28 -7.69
N ILE A 76 -8.77 -5.44 -7.13
CA ILE A 76 -9.10 -6.77 -7.70
C ILE A 76 -10.60 -6.95 -7.92
N SER A 77 -11.43 -6.51 -6.96
CA SER A 77 -12.89 -6.58 -7.04
C SER A 77 -13.53 -5.42 -7.83
N GLY A 78 -12.70 -4.55 -8.42
CA GLY A 78 -13.13 -3.27 -8.97
C GLY A 78 -13.36 -2.22 -7.89
N GLY A 79 -13.63 -0.99 -8.32
CA GLY A 79 -13.79 0.15 -7.42
C GLY A 79 -12.60 1.11 -7.44
N ARG A 80 -12.72 2.19 -6.66
CA ARG A 80 -11.69 3.23 -6.59
C ARG A 80 -10.51 2.73 -5.76
N SER A 81 -9.30 2.99 -6.26
CA SER A 81 -8.07 2.82 -5.50
C SER A 81 -8.06 3.73 -4.27
N ARG A 82 -7.56 3.24 -3.15
CA ARG A 82 -7.46 3.96 -1.86
C ARG A 82 -6.08 3.75 -1.26
N GLY A 83 -5.69 4.63 -0.34
CA GLY A 83 -4.39 4.62 0.33
C GLY A 83 -3.62 5.92 0.09
N THR A 84 -2.44 6.03 0.71
CA THR A 84 -1.64 7.26 0.76
C THR A 84 -1.31 7.82 -0.63
N TRP A 85 -1.13 6.96 -1.63
CA TRP A 85 -0.79 7.37 -3.00
C TRP A 85 -2.00 7.57 -3.91
N PHE A 86 -3.16 7.78 -3.31
CA PHE A 86 -4.40 8.16 -3.97
C PHE A 86 -5.01 9.35 -3.21
N SER A 87 -5.90 10.10 -3.87
CA SER A 87 -6.56 11.22 -3.20
C SER A 87 -7.48 10.73 -2.07
N ASP A 88 -7.91 11.63 -1.17
CA ASP A 88 -8.86 11.30 -0.09
C ASP A 88 -10.19 10.71 -0.61
N TYR A 89 -10.53 10.97 -1.89
CA TYR A 89 -11.71 10.44 -2.57
C TYR A 89 -11.43 9.16 -3.37
N GLY A 90 -10.20 8.65 -3.29
CA GLY A 90 -9.64 7.59 -4.10
C GLY A 90 -9.25 8.04 -5.51
N ALA A 91 -8.95 7.07 -6.38
CA ALA A 91 -8.68 7.32 -7.79
C ALA A 91 -9.17 6.18 -8.70
N GLY A 92 -9.21 6.42 -10.01
CA GLY A 92 -9.70 5.46 -10.99
C GLY A 92 -11.22 5.55 -11.23
N LEU A 93 -11.88 4.51 -11.75
CA LEU A 93 -11.38 3.14 -11.94
C LEU A 93 -10.18 3.08 -12.88
N PHE A 94 -9.16 2.31 -12.51
CA PHE A 94 -8.07 1.95 -13.41
C PHE A 94 -8.38 0.56 -13.95
N THR A 95 -8.57 0.45 -15.25
CA THR A 95 -8.83 -0.82 -15.93
C THR A 95 -7.77 -1.13 -16.98
N THR A 96 -6.86 -0.18 -17.24
CA THR A 96 -5.75 -0.32 -18.20
C THR A 96 -4.49 0.39 -17.67
N LYS A 97 -3.32 -0.04 -18.13
CA LYS A 97 -2.02 0.60 -17.88
C LYS A 97 -2.08 2.08 -18.26
N GLU A 98 -2.55 2.39 -19.46
CA GLU A 98 -2.57 3.73 -20.03
C GLU A 98 -3.45 4.70 -19.23
N GLY A 99 -4.59 4.20 -18.72
CA GLY A 99 -5.48 5.00 -17.87
C GLY A 99 -4.83 5.39 -16.54
N PHE A 100 -4.11 4.46 -15.93
CA PHE A 100 -3.37 4.68 -14.69
C PHE A 100 -2.18 5.64 -14.89
N GLU A 101 -1.40 5.43 -15.94
CA GLU A 101 -0.25 6.29 -16.27
C GLU A 101 -0.66 7.69 -16.67
N LYS A 102 -1.72 7.83 -17.47
CA LYS A 102 -2.27 9.14 -17.82
C LYS A 102 -2.70 9.91 -16.56
N TRP A 103 -3.30 9.22 -15.59
CA TRP A 103 -3.66 9.83 -14.32
C TRP A 103 -2.42 10.24 -13.52
N LEU A 104 -1.43 9.37 -13.33
CA LEU A 104 -0.20 9.69 -12.61
C LEU A 104 0.58 10.83 -13.24
N ASN A 105 0.78 10.80 -14.56
CA ASN A 105 1.47 11.86 -15.29
C ASN A 105 0.72 13.19 -15.26
N TRP A 106 -0.61 13.16 -15.19
CA TRP A 106 -1.39 14.37 -14.95
C TRP A 106 -1.17 14.92 -13.53
N LYS A 107 -1.08 14.07 -12.50
CA LYS A 107 -0.71 14.49 -11.14
C LYS A 107 0.71 15.06 -11.10
N LEU A 108 1.67 14.45 -11.77
CA LEU A 108 3.02 14.98 -11.93
C LEU A 108 3.02 16.35 -12.61
N ALA A 109 2.26 16.51 -13.70
CA ALA A 109 2.14 17.78 -14.41
C ALA A 109 1.55 18.89 -13.51
N LEU A 110 0.58 18.56 -12.65
CA LEU A 110 0.07 19.49 -11.63
C LEU A 110 1.16 19.87 -10.63
N SER A 111 1.91 18.90 -10.10
CA SER A 111 3.04 19.19 -9.20
C SER A 111 4.05 20.14 -9.84
N LYS A 112 4.42 19.90 -11.11
CA LYS A 112 5.31 20.77 -11.89
C LYS A 112 4.73 22.17 -12.08
N TYR A 113 3.47 22.27 -12.49
CA TYR A 113 2.78 23.55 -12.70
C TYR A 113 2.79 24.44 -11.45
N PHE A 114 2.59 23.83 -10.28
CA PHE A 114 2.61 24.53 -8.99
C PHE A 114 4.00 24.61 -8.35
N LYS A 115 5.09 24.21 -9.05
CA LYS A 115 6.49 24.25 -8.57
C LYS A 115 6.76 23.39 -7.33
N HIS A 116 6.07 22.26 -7.22
CA HIS A 116 6.30 21.22 -6.22
C HIS A 116 7.04 19.99 -6.78
N ALA A 117 7.41 20.02 -8.06
CA ALA A 117 8.27 19.04 -8.72
C ALA A 117 9.12 19.76 -9.78
N GLU A 118 10.35 19.27 -9.98
CA GLU A 118 11.23 19.80 -11.01
C GLU A 118 10.70 19.52 -12.42
N MET A 119 10.98 20.42 -13.36
CA MET A 119 10.45 20.33 -14.72
C MET A 119 11.03 19.15 -15.51
N ASP A 120 12.25 18.72 -15.17
CA ASP A 120 13.02 17.66 -15.82
C ASP A 120 12.67 16.25 -15.34
N VAL A 121 11.89 16.09 -14.26
CA VAL A 121 11.38 14.79 -13.81
C VAL A 121 10.66 14.10 -14.97
N SER A 122 11.12 12.93 -15.39
CA SER A 122 10.54 12.21 -16.51
C SER A 122 9.10 11.76 -16.21
N ASN A 123 8.32 11.53 -17.26
CA ASN A 123 7.02 10.90 -17.13
C ASN A 123 7.16 9.49 -16.55
N ILE A 124 6.16 9.08 -15.79
CA ILE A 124 6.00 7.75 -15.25
C ILE A 124 5.53 6.81 -16.37
N ASP A 125 6.21 5.68 -16.50
CA ASP A 125 5.89 4.56 -17.38
C ASP A 125 6.23 3.27 -16.62
N TYR A 126 5.22 2.59 -16.10
CA TYR A 126 5.38 1.39 -15.27
C TYR A 126 4.95 0.16 -16.04
N GLU A 127 5.88 -0.79 -16.22
CA GLU A 127 5.60 -2.00 -17.01
C GLU A 127 4.92 -3.11 -16.21
N ASP A 128 5.21 -3.19 -14.91
CA ASP A 128 4.80 -4.30 -14.06
C ASP A 128 3.86 -3.83 -12.94
N PHE A 129 2.75 -4.56 -12.78
CA PHE A 129 1.84 -4.39 -11.66
C PHE A 129 1.78 -5.65 -10.82
N VAL A 130 1.92 -5.47 -9.52
CA VAL A 130 1.99 -6.55 -8.53
C VAL A 130 0.96 -6.32 -7.44
N LEU A 131 0.52 -7.38 -6.77
CA LEU A 131 -0.31 -7.24 -5.58
C LEU A 131 0.50 -6.54 -4.48
N ILE A 132 -0.09 -5.50 -3.91
CA ILE A 132 0.44 -4.77 -2.76
C ILE A 132 -0.62 -4.67 -1.66
N HIS A 133 -0.19 -4.46 -0.42
CA HIS A 133 -1.09 -4.20 0.69
C HIS A 133 -1.63 -2.76 0.67
N GLY A 134 -0.78 -1.80 0.28
CA GLY A 134 -1.12 -0.39 0.14
C GLY A 134 -1.23 0.39 1.47
N ASP A 135 -1.21 -0.30 2.61
CA ASP A 135 -1.16 0.32 3.95
C ASP A 135 -0.31 -0.51 4.92
N LEU A 136 0.95 -0.74 4.58
CA LEU A 136 1.86 -1.53 5.40
C LEU A 136 2.37 -0.69 6.59
N SER A 137 1.64 -0.78 7.70
CA SER A 137 1.86 -0.01 8.92
C SER A 137 1.80 -0.93 10.15
N PRO A 138 2.55 -0.65 11.24
CA PRO A 138 2.47 -1.43 12.48
C PRO A 138 1.06 -1.65 13.05
N ARG A 139 0.11 -0.74 12.79
CA ARG A 139 -1.31 -0.91 13.19
C ARG A 139 -2.03 -2.06 12.47
N ASN A 140 -1.51 -2.46 11.30
CA ASN A 140 -2.08 -3.51 10.44
C ASN A 140 -1.28 -4.82 10.54
N LEU A 141 -0.43 -4.94 11.57
CA LEU A 141 0.44 -6.09 11.80
C LEU A 141 0.29 -6.57 13.23
N THR A 142 0.00 -7.85 13.40
CA THR A 142 -0.11 -8.48 14.73
C THR A 142 1.05 -9.44 14.93
N LEU A 143 1.72 -9.32 16.08
CA LEU A 143 2.76 -10.24 16.53
C LEU A 143 2.14 -11.25 17.50
N ASP A 144 2.12 -12.52 17.12
CA ASP A 144 1.58 -13.58 17.98
C ASP A 144 2.57 -13.98 19.09
N THR A 145 2.14 -14.94 19.92
CA THR A 145 2.93 -15.45 21.06
C THR A 145 4.22 -16.16 20.65
N ASP A 146 4.32 -16.61 19.40
CA ASP A 146 5.48 -17.30 18.83
C ASP A 146 6.35 -16.35 17.98
N ASN A 147 6.17 -15.04 18.16
CA ASN A 147 6.85 -13.97 17.43
C ASN A 147 6.64 -14.06 15.90
N GLN A 148 5.55 -14.65 15.45
CA GLN A 148 5.17 -14.65 14.04
C GLN A 148 4.31 -13.42 13.73
N VAL A 149 4.59 -12.81 12.59
CA VAL A 149 3.84 -11.65 12.12
C VAL A 149 2.63 -12.12 11.32
N TRP A 150 1.51 -11.45 11.53
CA TRP A 150 0.26 -11.62 10.79
C TRP A 150 -0.16 -10.30 10.15
N LEU A 151 -0.61 -10.34 8.90
CA LEU A 151 -1.02 -9.18 8.13
C LEU A 151 -2.55 -9.06 8.07
N ILE A 152 -3.07 -7.88 8.39
CA ILE A 152 -4.51 -7.57 8.41
C ILE A 152 -4.81 -6.24 7.70
N ASP A 153 -6.09 -5.93 7.56
CA ASP A 153 -6.61 -4.68 6.97
C ASP A 153 -6.22 -4.43 5.49
N TRP A 154 -6.90 -5.15 4.61
CA TRP A 154 -6.70 -5.12 3.16
C TRP A 154 -7.45 -3.98 2.45
N GLY A 155 -7.91 -2.95 3.17
CA GLY A 155 -8.78 -1.90 2.64
C GLY A 155 -8.16 -1.03 1.54
N CYS A 156 -6.83 -0.99 1.47
CA CYS A 156 -6.05 -0.25 0.47
C CYS A 156 -5.35 -1.17 -0.55
N ALA A 157 -5.60 -2.48 -0.47
CA ALA A 157 -4.91 -3.45 -1.31
C ALA A 157 -5.38 -3.39 -2.76
N GLY A 158 -4.47 -3.73 -3.67
CA GLY A 158 -4.74 -3.79 -5.10
C GLY A 158 -3.48 -4.09 -5.89
N VAL A 159 -3.60 -4.00 -7.21
CA VAL A 159 -2.49 -4.30 -8.12
C VAL A 159 -1.93 -3.00 -8.67
N TYR A 160 -0.69 -2.70 -8.30
CA TYR A 160 -0.02 -1.42 -8.56
C TYR A 160 1.48 -1.64 -8.75
N PRO A 161 2.24 -0.63 -9.20
CA PRO A 161 3.69 -0.73 -9.27
C PRO A 161 4.29 -1.03 -7.88
N ALA A 162 5.28 -1.92 -7.81
CA ALA A 162 5.88 -2.39 -6.54
C ALA A 162 6.38 -1.26 -5.61
N ILE A 163 6.70 -0.11 -6.19
CA ILE A 163 7.13 1.09 -5.46
C ILE A 163 6.04 1.67 -4.57
N PHE A 164 4.75 1.51 -4.91
CA PHE A 164 3.64 2.04 -4.10
C PHE A 164 3.62 1.42 -2.70
N GLU A 165 3.98 0.15 -2.56
CA GLU A 165 4.09 -0.50 -1.25
C GLU A 165 5.18 0.15 -0.39
N ALA A 166 6.37 0.30 -0.96
CA ALA A 166 7.51 0.91 -0.27
C ALA A 166 7.25 2.38 0.05
N ALA A 167 6.66 3.12 -0.88
CA ALA A 167 6.32 4.52 -0.69
C ALA A 167 5.25 4.69 0.40
N SER A 168 4.28 3.77 0.49
CA SER A 168 3.28 3.75 1.56
C SER A 168 3.91 3.48 2.93
N ALA A 169 4.86 2.54 3.02
CA ALA A 169 5.60 2.26 4.25
C ALA A 169 6.50 3.43 4.67
N LYS A 170 7.19 4.08 3.72
CA LYS A 170 8.05 5.26 3.96
C LYS A 170 7.29 6.43 4.57
N HIS A 171 6.03 6.62 4.19
CA HIS A 171 5.21 7.75 4.65
C HIS A 171 4.45 7.47 5.97
N GLN A 172 4.74 6.35 6.66
CA GLN A 172 4.22 6.09 8.01
C GLN A 172 5.03 6.88 9.05
N ILE A 173 4.77 8.19 9.13
CA ILE A 173 5.53 9.15 9.98
C ILE A 173 5.53 8.82 11.48
N HIS A 174 4.56 8.03 11.94
CA HIS A 174 4.46 7.61 13.34
C HIS A 174 5.38 6.42 13.69
N PHE A 175 5.99 5.78 12.69
CA PHE A 175 6.77 4.54 12.87
C PHE A 175 8.07 4.58 12.06
N LEU A 176 8.90 5.60 12.28
CA LEU A 176 10.14 5.82 11.51
C LEU A 176 11.11 4.62 11.62
N GLY A 177 11.38 4.12 12.82
CA GLY A 177 12.28 2.98 13.03
C GLY A 177 11.80 1.69 12.35
N PHE A 178 10.48 1.51 12.22
CA PHE A 178 9.89 0.42 11.43
C PHE A 178 10.19 0.57 9.95
N ALA A 179 9.94 1.76 9.39
CA ALA A 179 10.20 2.03 7.97
C ALA A 179 11.70 1.93 7.64
N GLU A 180 12.58 2.41 8.52
CA GLU A 180 14.03 2.33 8.37
C GLU A 180 14.54 0.88 8.25
N LEU A 181 13.98 -0.05 9.04
CA LEU A 181 14.35 -1.47 8.96
C LEU A 181 13.74 -2.16 7.74
N LEU A 182 12.51 -1.81 7.36
CA LEU A 182 11.77 -2.52 6.33
C LEU A 182 12.14 -2.09 4.90
N LEU A 183 12.27 -0.78 4.65
CA LEU A 183 12.44 -0.24 3.29
C LEU A 183 13.62 -0.87 2.53
N PRO A 184 14.83 -1.02 3.12
CA PRO A 184 15.95 -1.63 2.41
C PRO A 184 15.71 -3.08 1.98
N LEU A 185 14.78 -3.79 2.65
CA LEU A 185 14.47 -5.19 2.38
C LEU A 185 13.43 -5.38 1.25
N ILE A 186 12.61 -4.35 0.98
CA ILE A 186 11.48 -4.46 0.04
C ILE A 186 11.65 -3.62 -1.22
N TYR A 187 12.47 -2.56 -1.21
CA TYR A 187 12.66 -1.68 -2.37
C TYR A 187 13.93 -0.83 -2.26
N ASN A 188 14.73 -0.75 -3.32
CA ASN A 188 16.05 -0.11 -3.31
C ASN A 188 16.30 0.91 -4.44
N SER A 189 15.25 1.40 -5.13
CA SER A 189 15.41 2.43 -6.16
C SER A 189 15.15 3.83 -5.60
N VAL A 190 16.22 4.62 -5.44
CA VAL A 190 16.12 6.03 -5.01
C VAL A 190 15.44 6.88 -6.07
N ASP A 191 15.86 6.75 -7.34
CA ASP A 191 15.33 7.54 -8.44
C ASP A 191 13.84 7.27 -8.67
N GLY A 192 13.43 6.00 -8.61
CA GLY A 192 12.01 5.64 -8.69
C GLY A 192 11.20 6.28 -7.58
N MET A 193 11.73 6.27 -6.34
CA MET A 193 11.04 6.85 -5.18
C MET A 193 10.88 8.36 -5.34
N LEU A 194 11.94 9.06 -5.75
CA LEU A 194 11.91 10.49 -6.02
C LEU A 194 10.92 10.84 -7.14
N GLN A 195 10.86 10.04 -8.20
CA GLN A 195 9.90 10.24 -9.30
C GLN A 195 8.45 10.10 -8.82
N LEU A 196 8.14 9.09 -8.01
CA LEU A 196 6.80 8.93 -7.44
C LEU A 196 6.47 10.07 -6.46
N GLU A 197 7.41 10.45 -5.59
CA GLU A 197 7.24 11.55 -4.63
C GLU A 197 7.00 12.90 -5.31
N ALA A 198 7.55 13.11 -6.52
CA ALA A 198 7.24 14.28 -7.34
C ALA A 198 5.74 14.38 -7.69
N CYS A 199 4.98 13.29 -7.65
CA CYS A 199 3.53 13.30 -7.87
C CYS A 199 2.72 13.65 -6.61
N HIS A 200 3.31 13.59 -5.42
CA HIS A 200 2.60 13.65 -4.13
C HIS A 200 1.72 14.89 -4.02
N PHE A 201 2.27 16.07 -4.34
CA PHE A 201 1.49 17.31 -4.27
C PHE A 201 0.28 17.29 -5.22
N GLY A 202 0.45 16.89 -6.47
CA GLY A 202 -0.64 16.80 -7.43
C GLY A 202 -1.73 15.81 -6.99
N ILE A 203 -1.33 14.66 -6.44
CA ILE A 203 -2.24 13.61 -5.93
C ILE A 203 -3.17 14.19 -4.86
N HIS A 204 -2.64 14.91 -3.87
CA HIS A 204 -3.42 15.42 -2.75
C HIS A 204 -4.09 16.77 -3.02
N ARG A 205 -3.60 17.57 -3.99
CA ARG A 205 -4.20 18.88 -4.29
C ARG A 205 -5.44 18.79 -5.17
N ALA A 206 -5.49 17.85 -6.10
CA ALA A 206 -6.63 17.67 -6.98
C ALA A 206 -7.36 16.37 -6.64
N SER A 207 -8.55 16.48 -6.08
CA SER A 207 -9.39 15.32 -5.73
C SER A 207 -9.97 14.57 -6.94
N HIS A 208 -9.86 15.12 -8.15
CA HIS A 208 -10.39 14.44 -9.33
C HIS A 208 -9.66 13.11 -9.58
N SER A 209 -10.48 12.09 -9.79
CA SER A 209 -10.03 10.72 -10.04
C SER A 209 -9.48 10.52 -11.46
N LEU A 210 -9.73 11.45 -12.37
CA LEU A 210 -9.25 11.46 -13.76
C LEU A 210 -8.88 12.89 -14.19
N PRO A 211 -7.98 13.04 -15.19
CA PRO A 211 -7.71 14.35 -15.78
C PRO A 211 -8.98 14.96 -16.38
N PRO A 212 -9.16 16.30 -16.32
CA PRO A 212 -10.22 16.97 -17.06
C PRO A 212 -10.09 16.70 -18.56
N LYS A 213 -11.23 16.61 -19.25
CA LYS A 213 -11.29 16.42 -20.70
C LYS A 213 -10.72 17.61 -21.46
#